data_AF-A0A915LYX5-F1
#
_entry.id   AF-A0A915LYX5-F1
#
_cell.length_a   1.000
_cell.length_b   1.000
_cell.length_c   1.000
_cell.angle_alpha   90.00
_cell.angle_beta   90.00
_cell.angle_gamma   90.00
#
_symmetry.space_group_name_H-M   'P 1'
#
loop_
_entity.id
_entity.type
_entity.pdbx_description
1 polymer ?
#
loop_
_entity_poly.entity_id
_entity_poly.type
_entity_poly.pdbx_seq_one_letter_code
_entity_poly.pdbx_strand_id
1 'polypeptide(L)'
;QDIFTNRRDYVGGPVRFPDAMIFLNTHTSAMERHPAIIEAAKLCIPTVAIVDSNCDPSYISYPIPGNDDSISSIEFYMKMFSEAIKIGRKIKEETATTNVELLKENKLLKTSPQIILQQNRPKMFKPIFEQQNFRSNQITNKFKSKRETGTGANMIPIGEKRGGK
;
A
#
# COMPACT_ATOMS: atom_id res chain seq x y z
N GLN A 1 -10.74 6.83 -21.98
CA GLN A 1 -12.12 6.82 -21.47
C GLN A 1 -12.10 6.14 -20.12
N ASP A 2 -12.69 6.75 -19.09
CA ASP A 2 -12.60 6.29 -17.70
C ASP A 2 -13.69 5.24 -17.41
N ILE A 3 -13.30 3.99 -17.17
CA ILE A 3 -14.23 2.85 -17.07
C ILE A 3 -14.66 2.60 -15.62
N PHE A 4 -13.75 2.78 -14.65
CA PHE A 4 -14.00 2.48 -13.25
C PHE A 4 -14.65 3.66 -12.52
N THR A 5 -14.18 4.88 -12.74
CA THR A 5 -14.74 6.07 -12.08
C THR A 5 -16.15 6.39 -12.59
N ASN A 6 -16.43 6.15 -13.88
CA ASN A 6 -17.73 6.39 -14.50
C ASN A 6 -18.56 5.13 -14.82
N ARG A 7 -18.31 4.02 -14.11
CA ARG A 7 -18.92 2.71 -14.37
C ARG A 7 -20.46 2.69 -14.46
N ARG A 8 -21.15 3.63 -13.80
CA ARG A 8 -22.62 3.65 -13.73
C ARG A 8 -23.22 3.83 -15.13
N ASP A 9 -22.56 4.64 -15.95
CA ASP A 9 -22.98 4.92 -17.32
C ASP A 9 -22.75 3.71 -18.24
N TYR A 10 -21.83 2.81 -17.90
CA TYR A 10 -21.49 1.64 -18.72
C TYR A 10 -22.22 0.35 -18.33
N VAL A 11 -22.46 0.11 -17.03
CA VAL A 11 -22.96 -1.19 -16.55
C VAL A 11 -24.44 -1.14 -16.17
N GLY A 12 -25.07 0.04 -16.13
CA GLY A 12 -26.52 0.19 -15.94
C GLY A 12 -27.06 -0.30 -14.60
N GLY A 13 -26.19 -0.59 -13.63
CA GLY A 13 -26.56 -1.15 -12.33
C GLY A 13 -25.43 -1.08 -11.29
N PRO A 14 -25.71 -1.47 -10.02
CA PRO A 14 -24.70 -1.52 -8.98
C PRO A 14 -23.68 -2.63 -9.26
N VAL A 15 -22.41 -2.26 -9.34
CA VAL A 15 -21.28 -3.19 -9.57
C VAL A 15 -20.34 -3.15 -8.36
N ARG A 16 -19.80 -4.31 -7.99
CA ARG A 16 -18.72 -4.41 -7.01
C ARG A 16 -17.39 -4.02 -7.66
N PHE A 17 -16.62 -3.13 -7.04
CA PHE A 17 -15.27 -2.83 -7.51
C PHE A 17 -14.32 -4.00 -7.27
N PRO A 18 -13.26 -4.15 -8.08
CA PRO A 18 -12.14 -5.02 -7.74
C PRO A 18 -11.52 -4.59 -6.41
N ASP A 19 -11.19 -5.56 -5.56
CA ASP A 19 -10.50 -5.31 -4.29
C ASP A 19 -8.98 -5.13 -4.49
N ALA A 20 -8.45 -5.54 -5.66
CA ALA A 20 -7.07 -5.34 -6.10
C ALA A 20 -6.99 -5.44 -7.63
N MET A 21 -5.94 -4.87 -8.23
CA MET A 21 -5.65 -4.97 -9.68
C MET A 21 -4.20 -5.41 -9.92
N ILE A 22 -3.99 -6.22 -10.96
CA ILE A 22 -2.68 -6.67 -11.41
C ILE A 22 -2.48 -6.19 -12.85
N PHE A 23 -1.38 -5.47 -13.10
CA PHE A 23 -0.98 -5.00 -14.43
C PHE A 23 0.25 -5.79 -14.89
N LEU A 24 0.13 -6.45 -16.04
CA LEU A 24 1.30 -7.08 -16.67
C LEU A 24 2.15 -6.07 -17.43
N ASN A 25 1.51 -5.07 -18.02
CA ASN A 25 2.14 -3.95 -18.70
C ASN A 25 1.45 -2.68 -18.21
N THR A 26 2.22 -1.62 -17.99
CA THR A 26 1.71 -0.35 -17.45
C THR A 26 1.45 0.71 -18.52
N HIS A 27 1.82 0.42 -19.76
CA HIS A 27 1.59 1.27 -20.93
C HIS A 27 0.43 0.75 -21.78
N THR A 28 -0.12 1.67 -22.56
CA THR A 28 -1.01 1.39 -23.68
C THR A 28 -0.19 1.09 -24.94
N SER A 29 -0.86 0.71 -26.04
CA SER A 29 -0.19 0.55 -27.34
C SER A 29 0.51 1.81 -27.86
N ALA A 30 0.12 3.00 -27.37
CA ALA A 30 0.74 4.27 -27.70
C ALA A 30 1.90 4.66 -26.76
N MET A 31 2.38 3.74 -25.91
CA MET A 31 3.42 3.97 -24.90
C MET A 31 3.05 5.04 -23.85
N GLU A 32 1.76 5.37 -23.74
CA GLU A 32 1.25 6.20 -22.67
C GLU A 32 0.83 5.35 -21.48
N ARG A 33 0.95 5.90 -20.27
CA ARG A 33 0.54 5.23 -19.03
C ARG A 33 -0.93 4.83 -19.06
N HIS A 34 -1.23 3.58 -18.69
CA HIS A 34 -2.59 3.05 -18.75
C HIS A 34 -3.55 3.82 -17.82
N PRO A 35 -4.70 4.34 -18.31
CA PRO A 35 -5.62 5.16 -17.51
C PRO A 35 -6.12 4.48 -16.23
N ALA A 36 -6.34 3.16 -16.28
CA ALA A 36 -6.76 2.35 -15.13
C ALA A 36 -5.80 2.46 -13.92
N ILE A 37 -4.52 2.80 -14.11
CA ILE A 37 -3.58 3.04 -13.01
C ILE A 37 -3.99 4.29 -12.22
N ILE A 38 -4.39 5.38 -12.90
CA ILE A 38 -4.95 6.56 -12.20
C ILE A 38 -6.29 6.23 -11.57
N GLU A 39 -7.16 5.53 -12.30
CA GLU A 39 -8.49 5.23 -11.77
C GLU A 39 -8.42 4.37 -10.51
N ALA A 40 -7.54 3.36 -10.48
CA ALA A 40 -7.27 2.56 -9.29
C ALA A 40 -6.75 3.42 -8.14
N ALA A 41 -5.81 4.32 -8.40
CA ALA A 41 -5.30 5.24 -7.38
C ALA A 41 -6.39 6.18 -6.83
N LYS A 42 -7.25 6.74 -7.70
CA LYS A 42 -8.40 7.57 -7.31
C LYS A 42 -9.41 6.80 -6.46
N LEU A 43 -9.60 5.51 -6.74
CA LEU A 43 -10.53 4.63 -6.02
C LEU A 43 -9.89 3.93 -4.81
N CYS A 44 -8.62 4.25 -4.49
CA CYS A 44 -7.85 3.59 -3.43
C CYS A 44 -7.78 2.06 -3.58
N ILE A 45 -7.79 1.56 -4.82
CA ILE A 45 -7.65 0.14 -5.12
C ILE A 45 -6.15 -0.19 -5.20
N PRO A 46 -5.64 -1.15 -4.41
CA PRO A 46 -4.23 -1.50 -4.43
C PRO A 46 -3.85 -2.15 -5.77
N THR A 47 -2.70 -1.74 -6.30
CA THR A 47 -2.18 -2.17 -7.60
C THR A 47 -0.85 -2.90 -7.48
N VAL A 48 -0.74 -4.04 -8.15
CA VAL A 48 0.53 -4.74 -8.39
C VAL A 48 0.85 -4.59 -9.86
N ALA A 49 2.06 -4.19 -10.23
CA ALA A 49 2.40 -4.02 -11.63
C ALA A 49 3.86 -4.39 -11.92
N ILE A 50 4.10 -4.98 -13.08
CA ILE A 50 5.46 -5.14 -13.61
C ILE A 50 5.89 -3.79 -14.19
N VAL A 51 7.08 -3.33 -13.83
CA VAL A 51 7.63 -2.05 -14.29
C VAL A 51 8.98 -2.29 -14.95
N ASP A 52 9.14 -1.78 -16.17
CA ASP A 52 10.42 -1.74 -16.88
C ASP A 52 10.99 -0.30 -16.89
N SER A 53 12.10 -0.11 -17.59
CA SER A 53 12.92 1.10 -17.65
C SER A 53 12.16 2.34 -18.15
N ASN A 54 11.06 2.16 -18.89
CA ASN A 54 10.22 3.22 -19.45
C ASN A 54 8.96 3.52 -18.62
N CYS A 55 8.71 2.76 -17.55
CA CYS A 55 7.51 2.87 -16.72
C CYS A 55 7.69 3.88 -15.58
N ASP A 56 6.63 4.63 -15.24
CA ASP A 56 6.58 5.46 -14.02
C ASP A 56 5.87 4.70 -12.87
N PRO A 57 6.60 4.27 -11.82
CA PRO A 57 6.03 3.49 -10.71
C PRO A 57 5.26 4.34 -9.68
N SER A 58 5.19 5.66 -9.83
CA SER A 58 4.68 6.59 -8.79
C SER A 58 3.26 6.29 -8.30
N TYR A 59 2.41 5.75 -9.16
CA TYR A 59 1.00 5.44 -8.87
C TYR A 59 0.72 3.96 -8.61
N ILE A 60 1.78 3.14 -8.49
CA ILE A 60 1.68 1.70 -8.29
C ILE A 60 1.95 1.38 -6.81
N SER A 61 1.06 0.59 -6.20
CA SER A 61 1.21 0.23 -4.78
C SER A 61 2.37 -0.74 -4.56
N TYR A 62 2.52 -1.72 -5.45
CA TYR A 62 3.54 -2.77 -5.41
C TYR A 62 4.19 -2.95 -6.79
N PRO A 63 5.19 -2.11 -7.15
CA PRO A 63 5.92 -2.24 -8.41
C PRO A 63 6.89 -3.43 -8.35
N ILE A 64 6.93 -4.22 -9.43
CA ILE A 64 7.83 -5.37 -9.61
C ILE A 64 8.76 -5.03 -10.78
N PRO A 65 10.04 -4.74 -10.55
CA PRO A 65 10.97 -4.46 -11.64
C PRO A 65 11.16 -5.72 -12.50
N GLY A 66 11.00 -5.59 -13.81
CA GLY A 66 11.17 -6.71 -14.73
C GLY A 66 10.70 -6.41 -16.15
N ASN A 67 10.99 -7.34 -17.07
CA ASN A 67 10.65 -7.22 -18.48
C ASN A 67 9.17 -7.56 -18.72
N ASP A 68 8.38 -6.62 -19.23
CA ASP A 68 6.97 -6.80 -19.56
C ASP A 68 6.69 -7.07 -21.06
N ASP A 69 7.72 -7.06 -21.91
CA ASP A 69 7.58 -7.23 -23.37
C ASP A 69 7.68 -8.67 -23.85
N SER A 70 8.55 -9.48 -23.22
CA SER A 70 8.82 -10.83 -23.75
C SER A 70 7.71 -11.82 -23.41
N ILE A 71 7.39 -12.71 -24.35
CA ILE A 71 6.41 -13.78 -24.13
C ILE A 71 6.83 -14.66 -22.94
N SER A 72 8.11 -15.04 -22.87
CA SER A 72 8.64 -15.87 -21.79
C SER A 72 8.52 -15.21 -20.41
N SER A 73 8.72 -13.89 -20.30
CA SER A 73 8.50 -13.18 -19.04
C SER A 73 7.02 -13.12 -18.68
N ILE A 74 6.14 -12.80 -19.63
CA ILE A 74 4.69 -12.77 -19.40
C ILE A 74 4.18 -14.14 -18.93
N GLU A 75 4.59 -15.23 -19.57
CA GLU A 75 4.25 -16.60 -19.17
C GLU A 75 4.73 -16.92 -17.75
N PHE A 76 5.97 -16.53 -17.42
CA PHE A 76 6.52 -16.67 -16.08
C PHE A 76 5.66 -15.95 -15.03
N TYR A 77 5.34 -14.68 -15.25
CA TYR A 77 4.52 -13.90 -14.32
C TYR A 77 3.11 -14.47 -14.18
N MET A 78 2.48 -14.86 -15.30
CA MET A 78 1.16 -15.48 -15.30
C MET A 78 1.13 -16.78 -14.49
N LYS A 79 2.15 -17.63 -14.64
CA LYS A 79 2.31 -18.84 -13.83
C LYS A 79 2.43 -18.50 -12.35
N MET A 80 3.30 -17.54 -12.00
CA MET A 80 3.51 -17.13 -10.61
C MET A 80 2.25 -16.55 -9.96
N PHE A 81 1.54 -15.65 -10.64
CA PHE A 81 0.28 -15.11 -10.13
C PHE A 81 -0.79 -16.21 -9.99
N SER A 82 -0.89 -17.12 -10.95
CA SER A 82 -1.83 -18.24 -10.90
C SER A 82 -1.57 -19.15 -9.68
N GLU A 83 -0.31 -19.51 -9.44
CA GLU A 83 0.09 -20.31 -8.27
C GLU A 83 -0.20 -19.57 -6.96
N ALA A 84 0.16 -18.29 -6.86
CA ALA A 84 -0.11 -17.47 -5.68
C ALA A 84 -1.62 -17.36 -5.36
N ILE A 85 -2.46 -17.16 -6.38
CA ILE A 85 -3.92 -17.11 -6.22
C ILE A 85 -4.47 -18.45 -5.74
N LYS A 86 -3.97 -19.58 -6.26
CA LYS A 86 -4.38 -20.92 -5.83
C LYS A 86 -4.01 -21.17 -4.36
N ILE A 87 -2.79 -20.82 -3.96
CA ILE A 87 -2.33 -20.92 -2.57
C ILE A 87 -3.20 -20.04 -1.66
N GLY A 88 -3.45 -18.79 -2.05
CA GLY A 88 -4.31 -17.87 -1.29
C GLY A 88 -5.74 -18.39 -1.13
N ARG A 89 -6.30 -19.03 -2.16
CA ARG A 89 -7.62 -19.67 -2.09
C ARG A 89 -7.62 -20.84 -1.10
N LYS A 90 -6.62 -21.72 -1.17
CA LYS A 90 -6.48 -22.86 -0.25
C LYS A 90 -6.39 -22.41 1.21
N ILE A 91 -5.54 -21.42 1.50
CA ILE A 91 -5.42 -20.84 2.85
C ILE A 91 -6.76 -20.24 3.32
N LYS A 92 -7.50 -19.56 2.43
CA LYS A 92 -8.82 -19.01 2.76
C LYS A 92 -9.83 -20.10 3.13
N GLU A 93 -9.81 -21.23 2.44
CA GLU A 93 -10.69 -22.37 2.71
C GLU A 93 -10.32 -23.07 4.03
N GLU A 94 -9.03 -23.31 4.26
CA GLU A 94 -8.51 -23.91 5.50
C GLU A 94 -8.83 -23.04 6.71
N THR A 95 -8.53 -21.73 6.64
CA THR A 95 -8.85 -20.79 7.73
C THR A 95 -10.34 -20.68 8.00
N ALA A 96 -11.20 -20.74 6.98
CA ALA A 96 -12.64 -20.76 7.17
C ALA A 96 -13.08 -22.03 7.95
N THR A 97 -12.49 -23.17 7.63
CA THR A 97 -12.80 -24.46 8.28
C THR A 97 -12.34 -24.47 9.73
N THR A 98 -11.09 -24.08 9.99
CA THR A 98 -10.54 -23.99 11.36
C THR A 98 -11.33 -23.02 12.22
N ASN A 99 -11.73 -21.87 11.68
CA ASN A 99 -12.56 -20.91 12.42
C ASN A 99 -13.94 -21.50 12.77
N VAL A 100 -14.54 -22.30 11.89
CA VAL A 100 -15.81 -22.99 12.16
C VAL A 100 -15.64 -24.06 13.25
N GLU A 101 -14.55 -24.82 13.24
CA GLU A 101 -14.25 -25.83 14.26
C GLU A 101 -13.97 -25.18 15.62
N LEU A 102 -13.15 -24.14 15.68
CA LEU A 102 -12.88 -23.37 16.90
C LEU A 102 -14.14 -22.71 17.47
N LEU A 103 -15.09 -22.28 16.63
CA LEU A 103 -16.39 -21.75 17.05
C LEU A 103 -17.32 -22.84 17.59
N LYS A 104 -17.21 -24.07 17.11
CA LYS A 104 -17.97 -25.21 17.63
C LYS A 104 -17.43 -25.71 18.97
N GLU A 105 -16.10 -25.68 19.15
CA GLU A 105 -15.45 -26.09 20.40
C GLU A 105 -15.55 -25.04 21.52
N ASN A 106 -15.62 -23.73 21.20
CA ASN A 106 -15.73 -22.68 22.21
C ASN A 106 -17.17 -22.18 22.40
N LYS A 107 -17.88 -22.75 23.38
CA LYS A 107 -19.23 -22.34 23.78
C LYS A 107 -19.32 -21.00 24.53
N LEU A 108 -18.32 -20.11 24.46
CA LEU A 108 -18.37 -18.71 24.96
C LEU A 108 -17.07 -17.98 24.59
N LEU A 109 -17.10 -17.13 23.56
CA LEU A 109 -16.46 -15.81 23.63
C LEU A 109 -17.37 -14.81 22.93
N LYS A 110 -18.09 -14.03 23.74
CA LYS A 110 -18.84 -12.83 23.34
C LYS A 110 -17.86 -11.71 22.97
N THR A 111 -17.02 -11.93 21.98
CA THR A 111 -16.20 -10.88 21.38
C THR A 111 -16.41 -10.90 19.88
N SER A 112 -16.76 -9.73 19.36
CA SER A 112 -17.21 -9.54 17.98
C SER A 112 -16.18 -10.11 16.99
N PRO A 113 -16.60 -10.82 15.93
CA PRO A 113 -15.72 -11.46 14.94
C PRO A 113 -14.67 -10.53 14.28
N GLN A 114 -14.84 -9.21 14.44
CA GLN A 114 -13.97 -8.18 13.90
C GLN A 114 -12.56 -8.18 14.52
N ILE A 115 -12.39 -8.63 15.78
CA ILE A 115 -11.09 -8.53 16.49
C ILE A 115 -10.10 -9.61 15.99
N ILE A 116 -10.58 -10.82 15.72
CA ILE A 116 -9.73 -11.96 15.32
C ILE A 116 -9.17 -11.77 13.90
N LEU A 117 -9.96 -11.19 12.99
CA LEU A 117 -9.53 -10.91 11.62
C LEU A 117 -8.53 -9.75 11.50
N GLN A 118 -8.44 -8.86 12.50
CA GLN A 118 -7.45 -7.78 12.49
C GLN A 118 -6.06 -8.24 12.89
N GLN A 119 -5.94 -9.24 13.77
CA GLN A 119 -4.65 -9.67 14.34
C GLN A 119 -3.85 -10.59 13.40
N ASN A 120 -4.53 -11.33 12.51
CA ASN A 120 -3.93 -12.25 11.55
C ASN A 120 -3.79 -11.70 10.12
N ARG A 121 -3.99 -10.39 9.89
CA ARG A 121 -3.56 -9.81 8.60
C ARG A 121 -2.03 -9.80 8.57
N PRO A 122 -1.38 -10.35 7.52
CA PRO A 122 0.03 -10.08 7.31
C PRO A 122 0.22 -8.55 7.30
N LYS A 123 1.24 -8.06 8.01
CA LYS A 123 1.54 -6.62 8.07
C LYS A 123 1.76 -6.15 6.63
N MET A 124 0.73 -5.51 6.08
CA MET A 124 0.69 -4.98 4.74
C MET A 124 1.88 -4.04 4.58
N PHE A 125 2.70 -4.26 3.55
CA PHE A 125 3.75 -3.29 3.20
C PHE A 125 3.05 -1.94 3.06
N LYS A 126 3.44 -0.98 3.90
CA LYS A 126 2.86 0.38 3.84
C LYS A 126 3.10 0.90 2.42
N PRO A 127 2.08 1.44 1.73
CA PRO A 127 2.28 2.02 0.41
C PRO A 127 3.42 3.04 0.47
N ILE A 128 4.21 3.17 -0.59
CA ILE A 128 5.42 4.02 -0.64
C ILE A 128 5.10 5.45 -0.17
N PHE A 129 3.91 5.96 -0.51
CA PHE A 129 3.40 7.25 -0.07
C PHE A 129 3.36 7.41 1.47
N GLU A 130 2.95 6.36 2.18
CA GLU A 130 2.90 6.36 3.65
C GLU A 130 4.30 6.14 4.27
N GLN A 131 5.21 5.46 3.56
CA GLN A 131 6.61 5.33 3.98
C GLN A 131 7.38 6.65 3.89
N GLN A 132 7.11 7.46 2.88
CA GLN A 132 7.71 8.80 2.74
C GLN A 132 7.26 9.74 3.87
N ASN A 133 5.96 9.71 4.22
CA ASN A 133 5.43 10.45 5.37
C ASN A 133 5.96 9.94 6.73
N PHE A 134 6.29 8.64 6.83
CA PHE A 134 6.91 8.08 8.02
C PHE A 134 8.37 8.53 8.18
N ARG A 135 9.13 8.62 7.07
CA ARG A 135 10.50 9.16 7.07
C ARG A 135 10.54 10.65 7.42
N SER A 136 9.65 11.46 6.86
CA SER A 136 9.59 12.90 7.17
C SER A 136 9.24 13.13 8.65
N ASN A 137 8.27 12.38 9.21
CA ASN A 137 7.91 12.48 10.63
C ASN A 137 8.98 11.94 11.58
N GLN A 138 9.78 10.94 11.18
CA GLN A 138 10.93 10.53 12.00
C GLN A 138 12.05 11.56 12.00
N ILE A 139 12.29 12.26 10.89
CA ILE A 139 13.30 13.32 10.81
C ILE A 139 12.89 14.50 11.70
N THR A 140 11.62 14.93 11.66
CA THR A 140 11.12 16.03 12.50
C THR A 140 11.15 15.68 13.99
N ASN A 141 10.77 14.45 14.37
CA ASN A 141 10.82 14.00 15.75
C ASN A 141 12.26 13.82 16.27
N LYS A 142 13.20 13.38 15.42
CA LYS A 142 14.63 13.28 15.76
C LYS A 142 15.28 14.66 15.92
N PHE A 143 14.80 15.68 15.19
CA PHE A 143 15.21 17.07 15.37
C PHE A 143 14.61 17.71 16.64
N LYS A 144 13.42 17.28 17.07
CA LYS A 144 12.79 17.74 18.32
C LYS A 144 13.48 17.13 19.54
N SER A 145 13.74 15.83 19.56
CA SER A 145 14.38 15.18 20.73
C SER A 145 15.82 15.64 20.95
N LYS A 146 16.56 15.98 19.89
CA LYS A 146 17.92 16.56 20.01
C LYS A 146 17.94 17.95 20.67
N ARG A 147 16.84 18.70 20.67
CA ARG A 147 16.75 19.99 21.37
C ARG A 147 16.46 19.81 22.86
N GLU A 148 15.88 18.68 23.25
CA GLU A 148 15.46 18.41 24.63
C GLU A 148 16.54 17.68 25.45
N THR A 149 17.51 17.01 24.80
CA THR A 149 18.62 16.31 25.48
C THR A 149 19.94 17.08 25.52
N GLY A 150 19.94 18.36 25.12
CA GLY A 150 21.10 19.24 25.24
C GLY A 150 21.15 19.87 26.64
N THR A 151 21.89 19.24 27.55
CA THR A 151 22.27 19.77 28.85
C THR A 151 22.89 21.17 28.69
N GLY A 152 22.56 22.07 29.62
CA GLY A 152 22.84 23.49 29.58
C GLY A 152 24.27 23.89 29.20
N ALA A 153 24.37 24.82 28.26
CA ALA A 153 25.53 25.71 28.15
C ALA A 153 25.19 27.00 28.90
N ASN A 154 26.02 27.29 29.90
CA ASN A 154 25.95 28.40 30.84
C ASN A 154 25.61 29.76 30.22
N MET A 155 24.64 30.44 30.83
CA MET A 155 24.55 31.90 30.77
C MET A 155 25.80 32.49 31.43
N ILE A 156 26.62 33.22 30.68
CA ILE A 156 27.58 34.17 31.22
C ILE A 156 26.90 35.54 31.15
N PRO A 157 26.62 36.22 32.27
CA PRO A 157 26.09 37.58 32.22
C PRO A 157 27.25 38.53 31.95
N ILE A 158 27.21 39.27 30.84
CA ILE A 158 28.13 40.40 30.62
C ILE A 158 27.29 41.66 30.42
N GLY A 159 27.16 42.42 31.51
CA GLY A 159 27.33 43.86 31.54
C GLY A 159 26.38 44.72 30.71
N GLU A 160 25.35 45.21 31.38
CA GLU A 160 24.71 46.48 31.07
C GLU A 160 25.76 47.61 31.08
N LYS A 161 25.94 48.30 29.94
CA LYS A 161 26.37 49.71 29.94
C LYS A 161 25.59 50.53 28.91
N ARG A 162 24.80 51.43 29.48
CA ARG A 162 24.16 52.60 28.87
C ARG A 162 25.19 53.52 28.20
N GLY A 163 24.73 54.25 27.17
CA GLY A 163 25.07 55.67 27.01
C GLY A 163 25.95 56.04 25.81
N GLY A 164 25.30 56.65 24.81
CA GLY A 164 25.67 57.88 24.10
C GLY A 164 27.12 58.15 23.71
N LYS A 165 27.34 58.39 22.42
CA LYS A 165 27.27 59.72 21.78
C LYS A 165 27.15 59.55 20.27
#